data_AF-A0A2B2BBP2-F1
#
_entry.id   AF-A0A2B2BBP2-F1
#
_cell.length_a   1.000
_cell.length_b   1.000
_cell.length_c   1.000
_cell.angle_alpha   90.00
_cell.angle_beta   90.00
_cell.angle_gamma   90.00
#
_symmetry.space_group_name_H-M   'P 1'
#
loop_
_entity.id
_entity.type
_entity.pdbx_description
1 polymer ?
#
loop_
_entity_poly.entity_id
_entity_poly.type
_entity_poly.pdbx_seq_one_letter_code
_entity_poly.pdbx_strand_id
1 'polypeptide(L)'
;ADDMTRKGINISSKLKPGQKGKLETFWDELAIWDGLNDNLKWSRLYGGALLVVLIEGQDMSSPLKLDRIKEGQFKGVISLDRWMVNPSYYDL
;
A
#
# COMPACT_ATOMS: atom_id res chain seq x y z
N ALA A 1 -3.52 7.61 14.65
CA ALA A 1 -4.10 6.64 13.69
C ALA A 1 -4.46 5.33 14.38
N ASP A 2 -3.77 4.97 15.47
CA ASP A 2 -3.89 3.69 16.14
C ASP A 2 -5.29 3.31 16.55
N ASP A 3 -6.04 4.21 17.19
CA ASP A 3 -7.42 3.88 17.59
C ASP A 3 -8.34 3.65 16.38
N MET A 4 -8.17 4.46 15.32
CA MET A 4 -8.94 4.34 14.08
C MET A 4 -8.65 3.01 13.37
N THR A 5 -7.38 2.57 13.37
CA THR A 5 -6.97 1.33 12.67
C THR A 5 -6.98 0.10 13.56
N ARG A 6 -7.24 0.24 14.86
CA ARG A 6 -7.15 -0.84 15.86
C ARG A 6 -7.92 -2.11 15.50
N LYS A 7 -9.04 -1.99 14.78
CA LYS A 7 -9.90 -3.13 14.42
C LYS A 7 -9.63 -3.71 13.03
N GLY A 8 -8.67 -3.19 12.27
CA GLY A 8 -8.44 -3.67 10.91
C GLY A 8 -9.51 -3.23 9.92
N ILE A 9 -9.54 -3.94 8.79
CA ILE A 9 -10.61 -3.88 7.78
C ILE A 9 -11.28 -5.23 7.62
N ASN A 10 -12.48 -5.23 7.03
CA ASN A 10 -13.10 -6.45 6.54
C ASN A 10 -13.03 -6.48 5.01
N ILE A 11 -12.32 -7.45 4.45
CA ILE A 11 -12.24 -7.64 3.00
C ILE A 11 -13.49 -8.41 2.54
N SER A 12 -14.37 -7.70 1.84
CA SER A 12 -15.52 -8.31 1.16
C SER A 12 -15.09 -8.79 -0.23
N SER A 13 -15.37 -10.05 -0.55
CA SER A 13 -15.07 -10.61 -1.86
C SER A 13 -16.02 -11.74 -2.22
N LYS A 14 -16.12 -12.04 -3.52
CA LYS A 14 -16.80 -13.24 -4.04
C LYS A 14 -15.84 -14.44 -4.16
N LEU A 15 -14.80 -14.48 -3.33
CA LEU A 15 -13.82 -15.56 -3.34
C LEU A 15 -14.44 -16.88 -2.86
N LYS A 16 -13.88 -18.00 -3.31
CA LYS A 16 -14.32 -19.33 -2.87
C LYS A 16 -14.01 -19.53 -1.38
N PRO A 17 -14.73 -20.41 -0.67
CA PRO A 17 -14.41 -20.77 0.71
C PRO A 17 -12.93 -21.17 0.86
N GLY A 18 -12.27 -20.69 1.92
CA GLY A 18 -10.84 -20.93 2.18
C GLY A 18 -9.86 -19.99 1.46
N GLN A 19 -10.27 -19.29 0.39
CA GLN A 19 -9.40 -18.30 -0.28
C GLN A 19 -9.33 -16.98 0.49
N LYS A 20 -10.39 -16.60 1.23
CA LYS A 20 -10.40 -15.39 2.06
C LYS A 20 -9.31 -15.44 3.14
N GLY A 21 -9.17 -16.56 3.84
CA GLY A 21 -8.14 -16.72 4.86
C GLY A 21 -6.72 -16.58 4.31
N LYS A 22 -6.45 -17.11 3.10
CA LYS A 22 -5.15 -16.91 2.43
C LYS A 22 -4.85 -15.44 2.14
N LEU A 23 -5.87 -14.68 1.74
CA LEU A 23 -5.71 -13.25 1.49
C LEU A 23 -5.46 -12.47 2.78
N GLU A 24 -6.15 -12.82 3.87
CA GLU A 24 -5.94 -12.23 5.19
C GLU A 24 -4.52 -12.52 5.70
N THR A 25 -4.08 -13.78 5.65
CA THR A 25 -2.70 -14.16 6.00
C THR A 25 -1.67 -13.39 5.17
N PHE A 26 -1.89 -13.25 3.86
CA PHE A 26 -1.01 -12.48 2.99
C PHE A 26 -0.93 -10.98 3.35
N TRP A 27 -2.07 -10.39 3.74
CA TRP A 27 -2.12 -9.01 4.22
C TRP A 27 -1.32 -8.80 5.50
N ASP A 28 -1.41 -9.76 6.41
CA ASP A 28 -0.67 -9.75 7.68
C ASP A 28 0.83 -9.98 7.45
N GLU A 29 1.21 -10.96 6.62
CA GLU A 29 2.61 -11.27 6.29
C GLU A 29 3.36 -10.09 5.65
N LEU A 30 2.66 -9.30 4.84
CA LEU A 30 3.22 -8.10 4.21
C LEU A 30 2.99 -6.82 5.02
N ALA A 31 2.45 -6.93 6.24
CA ALA A 31 2.20 -5.82 7.16
C ALA A 31 1.47 -4.63 6.49
N ILE A 32 0.54 -4.91 5.57
CA ILE A 32 -0.11 -3.88 4.75
C ILE A 32 -0.91 -2.92 5.65
N TRP A 33 -1.54 -3.46 6.69
CA TRP A 33 -2.33 -2.70 7.64
C TRP A 33 -1.46 -1.77 8.51
N ASP A 34 -0.30 -2.25 8.94
CA ASP A 34 0.67 -1.46 9.70
C ASP A 34 1.22 -0.32 8.84
N GLY A 35 1.58 -0.61 7.59
CA GLY A 35 2.01 0.41 6.63
C GLY A 35 0.95 1.50 6.38
N LEU A 36 -0.33 1.12 6.32
CA LEU A 36 -1.43 2.09 6.21
C LEU A 36 -1.58 2.94 7.48
N ASN A 37 -1.51 2.32 8.67
CA ASN A 37 -1.55 3.04 9.94
C ASN A 37 -0.40 4.06 10.03
N ASP A 38 0.82 3.65 9.68
CA ASP A 38 2.01 4.52 9.73
C ASP A 38 1.89 5.68 8.74
N ASN A 39 1.46 5.43 7.50
CA ASN A 39 1.23 6.49 6.53
C ASN A 39 0.19 7.52 7.03
N LEU A 40 -0.85 7.06 7.74
CA LEU A 40 -1.83 7.96 8.35
C LEU A 40 -1.28 8.77 9.52
N LYS A 41 -0.27 8.27 10.26
CA LYS A 41 0.44 9.05 11.28
C LYS A 41 1.31 10.10 10.62
N TRP A 42 2.15 9.70 9.65
CA TRP A 42 3.10 10.60 8.98
C TRP A 42 2.42 11.70 8.17
N SER A 43 1.31 11.38 7.50
CA SER A 43 0.52 12.37 6.76
C SER A 43 -0.01 13.50 7.65
N ARG A 44 -0.36 13.21 8.91
CA ARG A 44 -0.81 14.23 9.88
C ARG A 44 0.34 15.03 10.46
N LEU A 45 1.51 14.40 10.65
CA LEU A 45 2.67 15.06 11.23
C LEU A 45 3.33 16.06 10.27
N TYR A 46 3.48 15.69 8.99
CA TYR A 46 4.19 16.50 7.99
C TYR A 46 3.29 17.15 6.94
N GLY A 47 1.97 17.11 7.13
CA GLY A 47 0.99 17.69 6.21
C GLY A 47 0.84 16.92 4.89
N GLY A 48 1.38 15.70 4.80
CA GLY A 48 1.25 14.81 3.65
C GLY A 48 2.21 13.61 3.74
N ALA A 49 1.76 12.46 3.23
CA ALA A 49 2.57 11.26 3.05
C ALA A 49 1.96 10.38 1.95
N LEU A 50 2.78 9.51 1.35
CA LEU A 50 2.40 8.57 0.30
C LEU A 50 2.54 7.14 0.83
N LEU A 51 1.50 6.32 0.65
CA LEU A 51 1.62 4.87 0.78
C LEU A 51 1.89 4.28 -0.61
N VAL A 52 3.15 3.93 -0.87
CA VAL A 52 3.58 3.43 -2.18
C VAL A 52 3.44 1.92 -2.23
N VAL A 53 2.75 1.42 -3.26
CA VAL A 53 2.59 -0.01 -3.57
C VAL A 53 3.81 -0.47 -4.37
N LEU A 54 4.60 -1.39 -3.83
CA LEU A 54 5.82 -1.86 -4.46
C LEU A 54 5.53 -3.06 -5.37
N ILE A 55 5.74 -2.88 -6.68
CA ILE A 55 5.58 -3.94 -7.69
C ILE A 55 6.90 -4.09 -8.44
N GLU A 56 7.51 -5.25 -8.31
CA GLU A 56 8.76 -5.61 -8.97
C GLU A 56 8.63 -5.51 -10.50
N GLY A 57 9.58 -4.81 -11.13
CA GLY A 57 9.63 -4.63 -12.58
C GLY A 57 8.74 -3.54 -13.15
N GLN A 58 8.04 -2.76 -12.31
CA GLN A 58 7.30 -1.56 -12.73
C GLN A 58 8.15 -0.30 -12.54
N ASP A 59 8.20 0.54 -13.56
CA ASP A 59 8.85 1.85 -13.51
C ASP A 59 7.86 2.90 -13.00
N MET A 60 8.14 3.45 -11.82
CA MET A 60 7.32 4.46 -11.12
C MET A 60 7.21 5.79 -11.88
N SER A 61 8.08 6.05 -12.87
CA SER A 61 7.98 7.23 -13.74
C SER A 61 6.94 7.09 -14.85
N SER A 62 6.36 5.89 -15.01
CA SER A 62 5.38 5.57 -16.04
C SER A 62 4.07 5.06 -15.44
N PRO A 63 2.93 5.17 -16.15
CA PRO A 63 1.68 4.58 -15.70
C PRO A 63 1.80 3.05 -15.50
N LEU A 64 1.11 2.53 -14.47
CA LEU A 64 1.10 1.12 -14.13
C LEU A 64 0.60 0.24 -15.29
N LYS A 65 1.37 -0.77 -15.66
CA LYS A 65 1.04 -1.72 -16.75
C LYS A 65 0.49 -3.02 -16.17
N LEU A 66 -0.83 -3.11 -16.06
CA LEU A 66 -1.54 -4.23 -15.41
C LEU A 66 -1.27 -5.58 -16.08
N ASP A 67 -1.13 -5.59 -17.40
CA ASP A 67 -0.80 -6.77 -18.22
C ASP A 67 0.57 -7.37 -17.92
N ARG A 68 1.45 -6.60 -17.27
CA ARG A 68 2.81 -7.02 -16.92
C ARG A 68 2.95 -7.48 -15.47
N ILE A 69 1.88 -7.41 -14.67
CA ILE A 69 1.89 -7.84 -13.27
C ILE A 69 1.71 -9.37 -13.21
N LYS A 70 2.67 -10.04 -12.60
CA LYS A 70 2.71 -11.49 -12.38
C LYS A 70 2.68 -11.81 -10.89
N GLU A 71 2.33 -13.06 -10.59
CA GLU A 71 2.40 -13.59 -9.23
C GLU A 71 3.82 -13.42 -8.64
N GLY A 72 3.90 -13.05 -7.37
CA GLY A 72 5.17 -12.82 -6.65
C GLY A 72 5.81 -11.43 -6.87
N GLN A 73 5.28 -10.59 -7.76
CA GLN A 73 5.85 -9.27 -8.01
C GLN A 73 5.40 -8.19 -7.01
N PHE A 74 4.28 -8.37 -6.31
CA PHE A 74 3.92 -7.46 -5.22
C PHE A 74 4.85 -7.69 -4.02
N LYS A 75 5.53 -6.63 -3.59
CA LYS A 75 6.53 -6.67 -2.51
C LYS A 75 6.09 -5.95 -1.23
N GLY A 76 4.81 -5.57 -1.14
CA GLY A 76 4.27 -4.84 0.00
C GLY A 76 4.13 -3.34 -0.26
N VAL A 77 4.09 -2.58 0.83
CA VAL A 77 3.89 -1.13 0.81
C VAL A 77 4.96 -0.41 1.61
N ILE A 78 5.28 0.83 1.22
CA ILE A 78 6.18 1.70 1.98
C ILE A 78 5.54 3.07 2.19
N SER A 79 5.60 3.58 3.41
CA SER A 79 5.20 4.94 3.75
C SER A 79 6.35 5.91 3.47
N LEU A 80 6.12 6.90 2.60
CA LEU A 80 7.07 7.95 2.29
C LEU A 80 6.51 9.30 2.72
N ASP A 81 7.24 10.03 3.55
CA ASP A 81 6.88 11.39 3.94
C ASP A 81 7.46 12.43 2.98
N ARG A 82 7.09 13.69 3.20
CA ARG A 82 7.52 14.86 2.41
C ARG A 82 9.03 14.97 2.20
N TRP A 83 9.85 14.53 3.15
CA TRP A 83 11.32 14.64 3.07
C TRP A 83 11.96 13.53 2.27
N MET A 84 11.22 12.47 1.97
CA MET A 84 11.70 11.32 1.20
C MET A 84 11.39 11.43 -0.31
N VAL A 85 10.59 12.41 -0.72
CA VAL A 85 10.13 12.55 -2.11
C VAL A 85 10.31 13.96 -2.64
N ASN A 86 10.55 14.08 -3.95
CA ASN A 86 10.60 15.36 -4.64
C ASN A 86 9.33 15.54 -5.49
N PRO A 87 8.59 16.65 -5.32
CA PRO A 87 7.45 16.93 -6.17
C PRO A 87 7.91 17.21 -7.61
N SER A 88 7.15 16.68 -8.56
CA SER A 88 7.23 17.08 -9.97
C SER A 88 6.29 18.26 -10.21
N TYR A 89 6.75 19.24 -10.99
CA TYR A 89 5.98 20.43 -11.37
C TYR A 89 5.57 20.43 -12.86
N TYR A 90 5.72 19.30 -13.56
CA TYR A 90 5.53 19.24 -15.02
C TYR A 90 4.08 19.48 -15.49
N ASP A 91 3.08 19.38 -14.60
CA ASP A 91 1.64 19.50 -14.90
C ASP A 91 0.91 20.57 -14.05
N LEU A 92 1.62 21.57 -13.52
CA LEU A 92 1.05 22.73 -12.79
C LEU A 92 1.07 23.99 -13.66
#